data_AF-A0A0B3AWN0-F1
#
_entry.id   AF-A0A0B3AWN0-F1
#
_cell.length_a   1.000
_cell.length_b   1.000
_cell.length_c   1.000
_cell.angle_alpha   90.00
_cell.angle_beta   90.00
_cell.angle_gamma   90.00
#
_symmetry.space_group_name_H-M   'P 1'
#
loop_
_entity.id
_entity.type
_entity.pdbx_description
1 polymer ?
#
loop_
_entity_poly.entity_id
_entity_poly.type
_entity_poly.pdbx_seq_one_letter_code
_entity_poly.pdbx_strand_id
1 'polypeptide(L)'
;MLLVEIDFKSKKQFQGVKTYLIDKEMTGNDLISLLNKFPKTFFALSFDVGEDFKLKIKPKAPTSGKPGKGEEKPKVDFCRLVTTDEKIGKSFIFEVNDFKDAEVNHSYHIDNIIMPVGEKDFAKIREMAKRKGKIVRIAEIDGKEMKRDILFEA
;
A
#
# COMPACT_ATOMS: atom_id res chain seq x y z
N MET A 1 -20.40 4.13 22.92
CA MET A 1 -20.43 3.61 21.54
C MET A 1 -21.00 4.71 20.64
N LEU A 2 -20.15 5.61 20.15
CA LEU A 2 -20.60 6.67 19.23
C LEU A 2 -20.56 6.11 17.81
N LEU A 3 -21.72 5.76 17.29
CA LEU A 3 -21.93 5.53 15.86
C LEU A 3 -21.77 6.88 15.16
N VAL A 4 -20.55 7.24 14.77
CA VAL A 4 -20.37 8.27 13.75
C VAL A 4 -20.99 7.70 12.49
N GLU A 5 -22.21 8.14 12.17
CA GLU A 5 -22.76 8.03 10.83
C GLU A 5 -21.82 8.83 9.92
N ILE A 6 -21.12 8.10 9.06
CA ILE A 6 -20.20 8.73 8.12
C ILE A 6 -21.04 9.18 6.95
N ASP A 7 -21.24 10.49 6.87
CA ASP A 7 -21.82 11.09 5.69
C ASP A 7 -20.82 11.00 4.52
N PHE A 8 -21.26 10.37 3.43
CA PHE A 8 -20.43 10.10 2.26
C PHE A 8 -20.87 11.01 1.12
N LYS A 9 -19.94 11.85 0.63
CA LYS A 9 -20.18 12.71 -0.54
C LYS A 9 -20.54 11.91 -1.79
N SER A 10 -19.95 10.73 -1.98
CA SER A 10 -20.36 9.82 -3.06
C SER A 10 -20.04 8.37 -2.77
N LYS A 11 -20.80 7.47 -3.39
CA LYS A 11 -20.56 6.02 -3.40
C LYS A 11 -20.51 5.56 -4.85
N LYS A 12 -19.42 4.90 -5.24
CA LYS A 12 -19.22 4.38 -6.61
C LYS A 12 -18.88 2.90 -6.55
N GLN A 13 -19.26 2.16 -7.58
CA GLN A 13 -18.85 0.77 -7.76
C GLN A 13 -18.35 0.57 -9.18
N PHE A 14 -17.13 0.04 -9.34
CA PHE A 14 -16.56 -0.27 -10.64
C PHE A 14 -15.73 -1.55 -10.53
N GLN A 15 -15.98 -2.52 -11.40
CA GLN A 15 -15.25 -3.81 -11.44
C GLN A 15 -15.13 -4.50 -10.06
N GLY A 16 -16.21 -4.49 -9.27
CA GLY A 16 -16.22 -5.10 -7.93
C GLY A 16 -15.57 -4.27 -6.81
N VAL A 17 -14.93 -3.15 -7.15
CA VAL A 17 -14.39 -2.19 -6.16
C VAL A 17 -15.48 -1.19 -5.78
N LYS A 18 -15.78 -1.09 -4.48
CA LYS A 18 -16.65 -0.05 -3.92
C LYS A 18 -15.81 1.09 -3.35
N THR A 19 -16.08 2.30 -3.78
CA THR A 19 -15.39 3.52 -3.34
C THR A 19 -16.36 4.43 -2.63
N TYR A 20 -15.98 4.87 -1.43
CA TYR A 20 -16.73 5.81 -0.61
C TYR A 20 -15.91 7.09 -0.50
N LEU A 21 -16.43 8.21 -0.98
CA LEU A 21 -15.76 9.50 -0.90
C LEU A 21 -16.23 10.26 0.34
N ILE A 22 -15.28 10.69 1.15
CA ILE A 22 -15.47 11.61 2.27
C ILE A 22 -14.76 12.90 1.88
N ASP A 23 -15.45 14.03 1.96
CA ASP A 23 -14.91 15.35 1.64
C ASP A 23 -15.42 16.33 2.69
N LYS A 24 -14.69 16.39 3.80
CA LYS A 24 -14.99 17.23 4.96
C LYS A 24 -13.73 17.43 5.79
N GLU A 25 -13.75 18.43 6.65
CA GLU A 25 -12.70 18.63 7.65
C GLU A 25 -12.81 17.57 8.75
N MET A 26 -11.67 16.99 9.14
CA MET A 26 -11.58 15.93 10.16
C MET A 26 -10.34 16.13 11.01
N THR A 27 -10.44 15.85 12.31
CA THR A 27 -9.27 15.84 13.19
C THR A 27 -8.47 14.54 13.00
N GLY A 28 -7.22 14.53 13.47
CA GLY A 28 -6.40 13.31 13.47
C GLY A 28 -7.05 12.14 14.25
N ASN A 29 -7.75 12.44 15.35
CA ASN A 29 -8.45 11.43 16.14
C ASN A 29 -9.64 10.82 15.39
N ASP A 30 -10.35 11.62 14.57
CA ASP A 30 -11.44 11.11 13.75
C ASP A 30 -10.92 10.15 12.67
N LEU A 31 -9.77 10.48 12.07
CA LEU A 31 -9.10 9.61 11.09
C LEU A 31 -8.66 8.28 11.71
N ILE A 32 -8.02 8.31 12.88
CA ILE A 32 -7.61 7.10 13.61
C ILE A 32 -8.84 6.25 13.94
N SER A 33 -9.93 6.88 14.38
CA SER A 33 -11.18 6.16 14.68
C SER A 33 -11.77 5.48 13.44
N LEU A 34 -11.69 6.11 12.26
CA LEU A 34 -12.11 5.51 11.00
C LEU A 34 -11.23 4.32 10.60
N LEU A 35 -9.90 4.45 10.69
CA LEU A 35 -8.96 3.39 10.37
C LEU A 35 -9.21 2.15 11.25
N ASN A 36 -9.41 2.37 12.55
CA ASN A 36 -9.71 1.29 13.50
C ASN A 36 -11.08 0.64 13.25
N LYS A 37 -12.07 1.42 12.79
CA LYS A 37 -13.41 0.91 12.47
C LYS A 37 -13.43 0.08 11.20
N PHE A 38 -12.58 0.39 10.22
CA PHE A 38 -12.50 -0.31 8.94
C PHE A 38 -11.08 -0.78 8.63
N PRO A 39 -10.51 -1.69 9.43
CA PRO A 39 -9.10 -2.07 9.33
C PRO A 39 -8.75 -2.82 8.02
N LYS A 40 -9.77 -3.34 7.32
CA LYS A 40 -9.62 -4.05 6.04
C LYS A 40 -9.83 -3.15 4.82
N THR A 41 -10.08 -1.86 5.03
CA THR A 41 -10.35 -0.89 3.96
C THR A 41 -9.06 -0.13 3.65
N PHE A 42 -8.77 0.07 2.36
CA PHE A 42 -7.72 0.97 1.95
C PHE A 42 -8.21 2.44 2.02
N PHE A 43 -7.51 3.26 2.79
CA PHE A 43 -7.80 4.69 2.93
C PHE A 43 -6.86 5.52 2.04
N ALA A 44 -7.41 6.08 0.98
CA ALA A 44 -6.68 6.95 0.04
C ALA A 44 -6.66 8.42 0.53
N LEU A 45 -6.09 8.68 1.71
CA LEU A 45 -6.03 10.02 2.29
C LEU A 45 -4.97 10.87 1.60
N SER A 46 -5.30 12.14 1.34
CA SER A 46 -4.33 13.17 0.96
C SER A 46 -4.49 14.35 1.91
N PHE A 47 -3.40 14.78 2.53
CA PHE A 47 -3.40 15.87 3.49
C PHE A 47 -2.00 16.47 3.62
N ASP A 48 -1.98 17.72 4.07
CA ASP A 48 -0.77 18.50 4.33
C ASP A 48 -0.74 18.85 5.82
N VAL A 49 0.45 18.80 6.43
CA VAL A 49 0.68 19.26 7.80
C VAL A 49 1.83 20.26 7.76
N GLY A 50 1.50 21.55 7.77
CA GLY A 50 2.48 22.62 7.57
C GLY A 50 3.10 22.59 6.16
N GLU A 51 4.32 23.12 6.03
CA GLU A 51 5.01 23.21 4.73
C GLU A 51 5.80 21.93 4.39
N ASP A 52 6.30 21.22 5.40
CA ASP A 52 7.29 20.14 5.27
C ASP A 52 6.69 18.73 5.12
N PHE A 53 5.43 18.53 5.49
CA PHE A 53 4.78 17.23 5.47
C PHE A 53 3.58 17.22 4.52
N LYS A 54 3.67 16.42 3.46
CA LYS A 54 2.60 16.28 2.46
C LYS A 54 2.44 14.83 2.05
N LEU A 55 1.27 14.26 2.32
CA LEU A 55 0.88 12.94 1.81
C LEU A 55 -0.12 13.12 0.69
N LYS A 56 0.21 12.60 -0.50
CA LYS A 56 -0.66 12.63 -1.67
C LYS A 56 -0.89 11.23 -2.21
N ILE A 57 -2.15 10.83 -2.26
CA ILE A 57 -2.59 9.59 -2.90
C ILE A 57 -3.41 9.93 -4.14
N LYS A 58 -3.05 9.34 -5.28
CA LYS A 58 -3.79 9.56 -6.52
C LYS A 58 -5.19 8.94 -6.44
N PRO A 59 -6.21 9.57 -7.04
CA PRO A 59 -7.57 9.03 -7.06
C PRO A 59 -7.72 7.70 -7.82
N LYS A 60 -6.77 7.40 -8.72
CA LYS A 60 -6.74 6.18 -9.52
C LYS A 60 -5.64 5.27 -9.00
N ALA A 61 -6.02 4.05 -8.65
CA ALA A 61 -5.09 2.98 -8.33
C ALA A 61 -4.11 2.76 -9.51
N PRO A 62 -2.87 2.34 -9.22
CA PRO A 62 -1.93 2.00 -10.27
C PRO A 62 -2.52 0.87 -11.11
N THR A 63 -2.45 1.01 -12.44
CA THR A 63 -2.89 -0.04 -13.35
C THR A 63 -1.78 -1.07 -13.47
N SER A 64 -2.09 -2.35 -13.29
CA SER A 64 -1.21 -3.43 -13.71
C SER A 64 -0.93 -3.26 -15.21
N GLY A 65 0.33 -3.32 -15.62
CA GLY A 65 0.69 -3.32 -17.04
C GLY A 65 -0.12 -4.39 -17.76
N LYS A 66 -0.75 -4.04 -18.89
CA LYS A 66 -1.46 -5.04 -19.69
C LYS A 66 -0.44 -6.09 -20.18
N PRO A 67 -0.75 -7.39 -20.12
CA PRO A 67 0.13 -8.40 -20.70
C PRO A 67 0.37 -8.09 -22.19
N GLY A 68 1.64 -8.01 -22.60
CA GLY A 68 2.01 -7.87 -24.02
C GLY A 68 2.32 -6.46 -24.53
N LYS A 69 2.28 -5.41 -23.70
CA LYS A 69 2.99 -4.15 -24.00
C LYS A 69 4.30 -4.14 -23.23
N GLY A 70 5.40 -3.86 -23.91
CA GLY A 70 6.76 -3.84 -23.37
C GLY A 70 6.86 -3.12 -22.03
N GLU A 71 7.78 -3.63 -21.22
CA GLU A 71 8.06 -3.33 -19.81
C GLU A 71 8.36 -1.84 -19.53
N GLU A 72 7.38 -0.94 -19.64
CA GLU A 72 7.49 0.32 -18.91
C GLU A 72 7.37 0.01 -17.43
N LYS A 73 8.47 0.25 -16.68
CA LYS A 73 8.49 0.18 -15.22
C LYS A 73 7.25 0.90 -14.66
N PRO A 74 6.56 0.32 -13.66
CA PRO A 74 5.39 0.95 -13.08
C PRO A 74 5.72 2.37 -12.60
N LYS A 75 4.90 3.35 -12.97
CA LYS A 75 5.12 4.72 -12.52
C LYS A 75 4.91 4.83 -11.01
N VAL A 76 5.95 5.21 -10.28
CA VAL A 76 5.97 5.28 -8.81
C VAL A 76 5.38 6.61 -8.30
N ASP A 77 4.15 6.93 -8.69
CA ASP A 77 3.51 8.21 -8.34
C ASP A 77 2.09 8.07 -7.76
N PHE A 78 1.70 6.85 -7.36
CA PHE A 78 0.40 6.59 -6.73
C PHE A 78 0.32 7.16 -5.30
N CYS A 79 1.34 6.93 -4.48
CA CYS A 79 1.46 7.46 -3.13
C CYS A 79 2.78 8.24 -3.03
N ARG A 80 2.69 9.52 -2.71
CA ARG A 80 3.85 10.40 -2.54
C ARG A 80 3.82 11.00 -1.15
N LEU A 81 4.86 10.74 -0.38
CA LEU A 81 5.10 11.39 0.90
C LEU A 81 6.29 12.34 0.76
N VAL A 82 6.11 13.59 1.16
CA VAL A 82 7.19 14.54 1.43
C VAL A 82 7.27 14.67 2.94
N THR A 83 8.46 14.48 3.50
CA THR A 83 8.69 14.49 4.95
C THR A 83 10.15 14.79 5.26
N THR A 84 10.40 15.40 6.42
CA THR A 84 11.73 15.58 7.01
C THR A 84 12.05 14.49 8.06
N ASP A 85 11.11 13.56 8.34
CA ASP A 85 11.34 12.47 9.27
C ASP A 85 12.17 11.35 8.61
N GLU A 86 13.46 11.37 8.91
CA GLU A 86 14.44 10.41 8.42
C GLU A 86 14.09 8.95 8.76
N LYS A 87 13.39 8.70 9.88
CA LYS A 87 13.01 7.34 10.29
C LYS A 87 12.08 6.68 9.28
N ILE A 88 11.20 7.48 8.66
CA ILE A 88 10.29 6.98 7.62
C ILE A 88 11.12 6.53 6.41
N GLY A 89 12.03 7.36 5.92
CA GLY A 89 12.91 7.00 4.79
C GLY A 89 13.73 5.73 5.05
N LYS A 90 14.39 5.68 6.22
CA LYS A 90 15.19 4.53 6.66
C LYS A 90 14.37 3.24 6.89
N SER A 91 13.05 3.35 7.09
CA SER A 91 12.20 2.16 7.19
C SER A 91 11.99 1.46 5.84
N PHE A 92 12.12 2.18 4.72
CA PHE A 92 11.95 1.62 3.37
C PHE A 92 13.27 1.19 2.74
N ILE A 93 14.37 1.89 3.05
CA ILE A 93 15.72 1.65 2.54
C ILE A 93 16.61 1.22 3.70
N PHE A 94 17.02 -0.04 3.71
CA PHE A 94 17.81 -0.65 4.79
C PHE A 94 19.19 -1.12 4.32
N GLU A 95 19.49 -0.95 3.04
CA GLU A 95 20.76 -1.31 2.44
C GLU A 95 21.88 -0.32 2.77
N VAL A 96 21.53 0.97 2.90
CA VAL A 96 22.46 2.06 3.23
C VAL A 96 21.79 3.04 4.19
N ASN A 97 22.60 3.73 4.99
CA ASN A 97 22.11 4.72 5.95
C ASN A 97 21.81 6.08 5.30
N ASP A 98 22.62 6.48 4.33
CA ASP A 98 22.54 7.77 3.65
C ASP A 98 22.56 7.54 2.14
N PHE A 99 21.70 8.26 1.42
CA PHE A 99 21.59 8.23 -0.04
C PHE A 99 20.93 9.50 -0.53
N LYS A 100 21.17 9.88 -1.79
CA LYS A 100 20.47 11.00 -2.42
C LYS A 100 19.21 10.53 -3.14
N ASP A 101 19.31 9.42 -3.86
CA ASP A 101 18.21 8.81 -4.59
C ASP A 101 18.24 7.28 -4.47
N ALA A 102 17.06 6.68 -4.30
CA ALA A 102 16.90 5.24 -4.19
C ALA A 102 15.61 4.80 -4.89
N GLU A 103 15.75 3.90 -5.88
CA GLU A 103 14.64 3.20 -6.51
C GLU A 103 14.60 1.76 -6.01
N VAL A 104 13.45 1.31 -5.54
CA VAL A 104 13.27 -0.05 -5.04
C VAL A 104 12.12 -0.73 -5.75
N ASN A 105 12.38 -1.92 -6.28
CA ASN A 105 11.41 -2.78 -6.91
C ASN A 105 11.34 -4.12 -6.18
N HIS A 106 10.13 -4.56 -5.82
CA HIS A 106 9.89 -5.88 -5.26
C HIS A 106 9.07 -6.72 -6.22
N SER A 107 9.61 -7.86 -6.63
CA SER A 107 8.90 -8.86 -7.41
C SER A 107 8.51 -10.02 -6.50
N TYR A 108 7.20 -10.24 -6.35
CA TYR A 108 6.65 -11.34 -5.55
C TYR A 108 6.43 -12.55 -6.44
N HIS A 109 7.12 -13.65 -6.16
CA HIS A 109 6.86 -14.95 -6.76
C HIS A 109 6.18 -15.82 -5.73
N ILE A 110 4.92 -16.18 -5.99
CA ILE A 110 4.12 -17.02 -5.11
C ILE A 110 4.18 -18.43 -5.67
N ASP A 111 4.80 -19.33 -4.90
CA ASP A 111 4.96 -20.73 -5.30
C ASP A 111 3.79 -21.59 -4.78
N ASN A 112 3.28 -21.27 -3.59
CA ASN A 112 2.22 -22.04 -2.94
C ASN A 112 1.22 -21.15 -2.20
N ILE A 113 -0.02 -21.63 -2.08
CA ILE A 113 -1.05 -21.07 -1.20
C ILE A 113 -1.35 -22.10 -0.10
N ILE A 114 -1.11 -21.73 1.15
CA ILE A 114 -1.37 -22.58 2.31
C ILE A 114 -2.80 -22.30 2.78
N MET A 115 -3.66 -23.30 2.63
CA MET A 115 -5.05 -23.23 3.08
C MET A 115 -5.16 -23.48 4.59
N PRO A 116 -6.08 -22.80 5.31
CA PRO A 116 -6.38 -23.14 6.69
C PRO A 116 -7.03 -24.52 6.78
N VAL A 117 -6.65 -25.29 7.79
CA VAL A 117 -7.19 -26.63 8.02
C VAL A 117 -8.52 -26.55 8.77
N GLY A 118 -9.54 -27.27 8.30
CA GLY A 118 -10.81 -27.47 9.02
C GLY A 118 -11.88 -26.39 8.82
N GLU A 119 -11.59 -25.30 8.12
CA GLU A 119 -12.60 -24.30 7.72
C GLU A 119 -13.32 -24.73 6.43
N LYS A 120 -14.63 -24.50 6.36
CA LYS A 120 -15.48 -24.82 5.20
C LYS A 120 -16.06 -23.58 4.53
N ASP A 121 -16.08 -22.46 5.24
CA ASP A 121 -16.51 -21.19 4.69
C ASP A 121 -15.46 -20.64 3.72
N PHE A 122 -15.77 -20.65 2.43
CA PHE A 122 -14.90 -20.15 1.37
C PHE A 122 -14.42 -18.71 1.59
N ALA A 123 -15.21 -17.84 2.22
CA ALA A 123 -14.79 -16.46 2.48
C ALA A 123 -13.69 -16.43 3.54
N LYS A 124 -13.85 -17.19 4.62
CA LYS A 124 -12.85 -17.31 5.70
C LYS A 124 -11.58 -18.03 5.23
N ILE A 125 -11.73 -19.07 4.41
CA ILE A 125 -10.58 -19.77 3.82
C ILE A 125 -9.71 -18.79 3.03
N ARG A 126 -10.33 -17.96 2.17
CA ARG A 126 -9.58 -16.96 1.38
C ARG A 126 -8.92 -15.90 2.24
N GLU A 127 -9.56 -15.50 3.32
CA GLU A 127 -9.02 -14.52 4.26
C GLU A 127 -7.82 -15.05 5.03
N MET A 128 -7.88 -16.31 5.48
CA MET A 128 -6.84 -16.94 6.29
C MET A 128 -5.73 -17.61 5.48
N ALA A 129 -5.93 -17.85 4.18
CA ALA A 129 -4.96 -18.51 3.34
C ALA A 129 -3.68 -17.66 3.22
N LYS A 130 -2.53 -18.28 3.45
CA LYS A 130 -1.22 -17.63 3.34
C LYS A 130 -0.61 -17.89 1.98
N ARG A 131 0.15 -16.93 1.47
CA ARG A 131 0.97 -17.05 0.27
C ARG A 131 2.40 -17.36 0.69
N LYS A 132 2.97 -18.42 0.14
CA LYS A 132 4.35 -18.83 0.36
C LYS A 132 5.14 -18.71 -0.94
N GLY A 133 6.32 -18.12 -0.86
CA GLY A 133 7.21 -18.00 -2.00
C GLY A 133 8.42 -17.13 -1.70
N LYS A 134 8.82 -16.32 -2.68
CA LYS A 134 10.00 -15.44 -2.59
C LYS A 134 9.70 -14.02 -3.05
N ILE A 135 10.35 -13.06 -2.41
CA ILE A 135 10.43 -11.67 -2.81
C ILE A 135 11.82 -11.44 -3.39
N VAL A 136 11.87 -11.05 -4.66
CA VAL A 136 13.11 -10.55 -5.29
C VAL A 136 13.08 -9.03 -5.15
N ARG A 137 13.91 -8.50 -4.27
CA ARG A 137 14.08 -7.06 -4.06
C ARG A 137 15.30 -6.58 -4.84
N ILE A 138 15.09 -5.59 -5.70
CA ILE A 138 16.14 -4.89 -6.45
C ILE A 138 16.11 -3.45 -5.97
N ALA A 139 17.21 -2.98 -5.39
CA ALA A 139 17.41 -1.61 -4.95
C ALA A 139 18.53 -0.97 -5.78
N GLU A 140 18.22 0.11 -6.47
CA GLU A 140 19.17 0.95 -7.18
C GLU A 140 19.37 2.23 -6.36
N ILE A 141 20.55 2.40 -5.77
CA ILE A 141 20.84 3.50 -4.85
C ILE A 141 22.08 4.24 -5.33
N ASP A 142 21.93 5.54 -5.60
CA ASP A 142 22.99 6.40 -6.16
C ASP A 142 23.74 5.75 -7.34
N GLY A 143 23.00 5.03 -8.20
CA GLY A 143 23.50 4.33 -9.39
C GLY A 143 24.12 2.95 -9.14
N LYS A 144 24.07 2.42 -7.90
CA LYS A 144 24.51 1.05 -7.59
C LYS A 144 23.32 0.13 -7.40
N GLU A 145 23.29 -0.95 -8.18
CA GLU A 145 22.26 -1.98 -8.06
C GLU A 145 22.63 -3.02 -6.99
N MET A 146 21.66 -3.36 -6.15
CA MET A 146 21.72 -4.42 -5.15
C MET A 146 20.50 -5.32 -5.29
N LYS A 147 20.72 -6.63 -5.35
CA LYS A 147 19.65 -7.62 -5.46
C LYS A 147 19.66 -8.57 -4.26
N ARG A 148 18.48 -8.83 -3.70
CA ARG A 148 18.29 -9.78 -2.60
C ARG A 148 17.04 -10.62 -2.82
N ASP A 149 17.17 -11.91 -2.51
CA ASP A 149 16.06 -12.85 -2.54
C ASP A 149 15.66 -13.18 -1.09
N ILE A 150 14.38 -13.01 -0.76
CA ILE A 150 13.84 -13.19 0.59
C ILE A 150 12.69 -14.19 0.52
N LEU A 151 12.80 -15.32 1.22
CA LEU A 151 11.70 -16.27 1.35
C LEU A 151 10.65 -15.72 2.31
N PHE A 152 9.37 -15.87 1.97
CA PHE A 152 8.26 -15.40 2.80
C PHE A 152 7.09 -16.39 2.84
N GLU A 153 6.34 -16.31 3.93
CA GLU A 153 5.02 -16.91 4.11
C GLU A 153 4.13 -15.88 4.83
N ALA A 154 3.13 -15.34 4.13
CA ALA A 154 2.26 -14.27 4.63
C ALA A 154 0.84 -14.38 4.10
#